data_AF-A0A3M7DE05-F1
#
_entry.id   AF-A0A3M7DE05-F1
#
_cell.length_a   1.000
_cell.length_b   1.000
_cell.length_c   1.000
_cell.angle_alpha   90.00
_cell.angle_beta   90.00
_cell.angle_gamma   90.00
#
_symmetry.space_group_name_H-M   'P 1'
#
loop_
_entity.id
_entity.type
_entity.pdbx_description
1 polymer ?
#
loop_
_entity_poly.entity_id
_entity_poly.type
_entity_poly.pdbx_seq_one_letter_code
_entity_poly.pdbx_strand_id
1 'polypeptide(L)'
;MSQEKGHTALDGQENKSRETDDLNTNEQAVTSDSADLNVNGVLASEAEKDVPQPVRRGPPPPPNGGYGWVCTVCCGLINAHTWGLNSSYGVFLAHYLATNTFPNATSLEYAFVGSLSISCAMLVSPAATYTTRVFGTKTTLFTGIAFETASLIGASFANEIWQLFLSQGICFGIGMGFLFVGSVGIVPQWFTTRRSLANGFATSGSGLGGLLYSLATGAMIQSIGLAWAFRVLGILAFAVNSICAILLKDRNKIIGASQLAFETSLFKRPEYLLFNGYGFFSLLAYVVLIFSLANYANAIGLNASQASIISALLNLGQAVGRPPIGYFSDNFGRINMAGVMTFLSGLFALVIWTNAASYGVLIFYSLVGGMVAGTFWVTVAPVSAEVVGLKNVPSALNLEWLVIVLPSTFSEPIALEIVDGTGRYIGTQLFTGFMYIVAAACVLLLRGWKIGEQDELARMKGEAAGDVDVLGAEEEDKDGLAKATGRKKMLKNCLKWRKV
;
A
#
# COMPACT_ATOMS: atom_id res chain seq x y z
N MET A 1 -36.31 4.56 -54.44
CA MET A 1 -37.31 5.14 -55.35
C MET A 1 -37.50 6.59 -54.90
N SER A 2 -37.18 7.59 -55.74
CA SER A 2 -37.28 9.06 -55.57
C SER A 2 -36.98 9.70 -54.19
N GLN A 3 -35.90 10.48 -54.05
CA GLN A 3 -35.85 11.97 -54.20
C GLN A 3 -36.35 12.73 -52.94
N GLU A 4 -35.86 13.92 -52.56
CA GLU A 4 -34.89 14.84 -53.20
C GLU A 4 -34.17 15.78 -52.19
N LYS A 5 -33.05 16.39 -52.62
CA LYS A 5 -32.40 17.68 -52.22
C LYS A 5 -32.37 18.16 -50.75
N GLY A 6 -31.28 18.74 -50.21
CA GLY A 6 -29.91 18.94 -50.73
C GLY A 6 -29.27 20.29 -50.34
N HIS A 7 -27.95 20.42 -50.59
CA HIS A 7 -27.15 21.68 -50.63
C HIS A 7 -26.87 22.41 -49.28
N THR A 8 -25.75 23.13 -49.03
CA THR A 8 -24.36 23.27 -49.59
C THR A 8 -23.54 24.12 -48.56
N ALA A 9 -22.21 24.25 -48.52
CA ALA A 9 -21.04 23.63 -49.18
C ALA A 9 -19.77 23.90 -48.32
N LEU A 10 -18.64 23.27 -48.64
CA LEU A 10 -17.27 23.66 -48.22
C LEU A 10 -16.27 23.27 -49.33
N ASP A 11 -15.32 24.16 -49.64
CA ASP A 11 -14.16 23.92 -50.52
C ASP A 11 -12.88 24.50 -49.85
N GLY A 12 -11.65 24.05 -50.14
CA GLY A 12 -11.31 22.87 -50.96
C GLY A 12 -9.96 22.89 -51.70
N GLN A 13 -8.80 22.91 -50.99
CA GLN A 13 -7.46 22.47 -51.50
C GLN A 13 -6.92 23.17 -52.81
N GLU A 14 -5.74 22.94 -53.41
CA GLU A 14 -4.51 22.15 -53.12
C GLU A 14 -3.28 22.71 -53.91
N ASN A 15 -2.03 22.34 -53.53
CA ASN A 15 -0.81 22.13 -54.37
C ASN A 15 -0.26 23.25 -55.34
N LYS A 16 1.01 23.30 -55.81
CA LYS A 16 2.36 22.86 -55.32
C LYS A 16 3.49 23.31 -56.29
N SER A 17 4.66 23.74 -55.80
CA SER A 17 5.95 23.87 -56.57
C SER A 17 5.95 24.90 -57.75
N ARG A 18 7.04 25.48 -58.31
CA ARG A 18 8.54 25.39 -58.23
C ARG A 18 9.12 26.65 -58.97
N GLU A 19 10.41 27.07 -59.04
CA GLU A 19 11.74 26.75 -58.47
C GLU A 19 12.72 27.96 -58.74
N THR A 20 13.86 28.09 -58.03
CA THR A 20 15.19 28.76 -58.36
C THR A 20 15.29 30.11 -59.13
N ASP A 21 16.20 31.07 -58.88
CA ASP A 21 17.25 31.41 -57.85
C ASP A 21 17.56 32.96 -58.01
N ASP A 22 18.67 33.68 -57.73
CA ASP A 22 20.07 33.42 -57.28
C ASP A 22 20.78 34.73 -56.76
N LEU A 23 22.02 34.62 -56.22
CA LEU A 23 23.13 35.60 -55.96
C LEU A 23 22.82 37.01 -55.36
N ASN A 24 23.34 37.39 -54.17
CA ASN A 24 24.72 37.86 -53.80
C ASN A 24 25.14 39.24 -54.39
N THR A 25 25.87 40.14 -53.70
CA THR A 25 27.09 39.96 -52.86
C THR A 25 27.23 40.89 -51.61
N ASN A 26 28.27 40.67 -50.78
CA ASN A 26 28.72 41.48 -49.62
C ASN A 26 29.70 42.62 -49.99
N GLU A 27 29.94 43.56 -49.05
CA GLU A 27 31.30 44.07 -48.77
C GLU A 27 31.47 44.57 -47.30
N GLN A 28 32.67 45.01 -46.88
CA GLN A 28 33.11 45.05 -45.46
C GLN A 28 33.74 46.38 -44.97
N ALA A 29 33.32 46.80 -43.76
CA ALA A 29 34.14 47.33 -42.64
C ALA A 29 34.93 48.68 -42.72
N VAL A 30 35.41 49.09 -41.51
CA VAL A 30 36.51 50.05 -41.18
C VAL A 30 36.17 51.55 -40.95
N THR A 31 35.90 51.86 -39.66
CA THR A 31 36.27 53.06 -38.83
C THR A 31 36.24 54.50 -39.35
N SER A 32 35.64 55.40 -38.55
CA SER A 32 36.30 56.63 -38.03
C SER A 32 35.49 57.26 -36.87
N ASP A 33 36.11 58.17 -36.12
CA ASP A 33 35.66 58.65 -34.81
C ASP A 33 34.44 59.58 -34.79
N SER A 34 33.67 59.52 -33.71
CA SER A 34 33.43 60.69 -32.84
C SER A 34 32.90 60.23 -31.48
N ALA A 35 33.38 60.85 -30.40
CA ALA A 35 32.97 60.51 -29.03
C ALA A 35 31.98 61.55 -28.50
N ASP A 36 30.92 61.09 -27.84
CA ASP A 36 30.15 61.91 -26.92
C ASP A 36 29.62 61.07 -25.74
N LEU A 37 29.61 61.65 -24.54
CA LEU A 37 29.49 60.93 -23.28
C LEU A 37 28.04 60.92 -22.75
N ASN A 38 27.34 59.78 -22.84
CA ASN A 38 26.05 59.61 -22.14
C ASN A 38 26.21 58.86 -20.80
N VAL A 39 26.46 59.62 -19.75
CA VAL A 39 26.74 59.14 -18.38
C VAL A 39 25.54 58.42 -17.71
N ASN A 40 24.34 58.52 -18.29
CA ASN A 40 23.10 58.02 -17.68
C ASN A 40 22.97 56.48 -17.63
N GLY A 41 23.85 55.73 -18.30
CA GLY A 41 23.76 54.26 -18.35
C GLY A 41 24.12 53.53 -17.04
N VAL A 42 24.87 54.15 -16.12
CA VAL A 42 25.43 53.45 -14.96
C VAL A 42 24.46 53.41 -13.77
N LEU A 43 23.75 54.52 -13.50
CA LEU A 43 22.82 54.64 -12.35
C LEU A 43 21.50 53.86 -12.52
N ALA A 44 21.23 53.31 -13.70
CA ALA A 44 20.00 52.55 -13.97
C ALA A 44 20.10 51.05 -13.64
N SER A 45 21.30 50.49 -13.43
CA SER A 45 21.50 49.04 -13.30
C SER A 45 21.53 48.50 -11.86
N GLU A 46 21.57 49.37 -10.85
CA GLU A 46 21.59 48.97 -9.43
C GLU A 46 20.23 49.09 -8.72
N ALA A 47 19.23 49.71 -9.36
CA ALA A 47 17.91 49.96 -8.75
C ALA A 47 16.91 48.78 -8.87
N GLU A 48 17.20 47.75 -9.67
CA GLU A 48 16.26 46.66 -9.99
C GLU A 48 16.63 45.30 -9.36
N LYS A 49 17.30 45.30 -8.20
CA LYS A 49 17.68 44.06 -7.47
C LYS A 49 16.83 43.73 -6.24
N ASP A 50 16.06 44.67 -5.71
CA ASP A 50 15.21 44.49 -4.52
C ASP A 50 13.70 44.45 -4.85
N VAL A 51 13.33 43.73 -5.92
CA VAL A 51 11.99 43.11 -5.96
C VAL A 51 12.08 41.85 -5.09
N PRO A 52 11.40 41.76 -3.93
CA PRO A 52 11.45 40.55 -3.12
C PRO A 52 10.83 39.41 -3.92
N GLN A 53 11.63 38.44 -4.35
CA GLN A 53 11.10 37.27 -5.04
C GLN A 53 10.01 36.65 -4.15
N PRO A 54 8.82 36.34 -4.67
CA PRO A 54 7.73 35.82 -3.87
C PRO A 54 8.19 34.51 -3.25
N VAL A 55 8.49 34.55 -1.94
CA VAL A 55 9.00 33.40 -1.18
C VAL A 55 8.13 32.21 -1.52
N ARG A 56 8.74 31.18 -2.12
CA ARG A 56 8.05 29.92 -2.47
C ARG A 56 7.62 29.26 -1.17
N ARG A 57 6.47 29.69 -0.65
CA ARG A 57 5.83 29.06 0.51
C ARG A 57 5.58 27.61 0.15
N GLY A 58 6.31 26.71 0.82
CA GLY A 58 6.10 25.28 0.72
C GLY A 58 4.63 24.92 0.94
N PRO A 59 4.18 23.77 0.42
CA PRO A 59 2.77 23.43 0.40
C PRO A 59 2.16 23.43 1.81
N PRO A 60 0.94 23.95 1.99
CA PRO A 60 0.37 24.21 3.31
C PRO A 60 0.31 22.91 4.14
N PRO A 61 0.74 22.97 5.42
CA PRO A 61 0.93 21.79 6.25
C PRO A 61 -0.37 20.98 6.40
N PRO A 62 -0.30 19.66 6.65
CA PRO A 62 -1.49 18.83 6.80
C PRO A 62 -2.43 19.36 7.90
N PRO A 63 -3.76 19.46 7.66
CA PRO A 63 -4.72 19.99 8.63
C PRO A 63 -4.78 19.25 9.97
N ASN A 64 -4.23 18.03 10.03
CA ASN A 64 -4.11 17.18 11.22
C ASN A 64 -5.45 16.85 11.91
N GLY A 65 -6.54 16.89 11.15
CA GLY A 65 -7.91 16.71 11.63
C GLY A 65 -8.94 17.07 10.55
N GLY A 66 -10.13 17.48 11.00
CA GLY A 66 -11.24 17.88 10.12
C GLY A 66 -11.60 16.78 9.12
N TYR A 67 -11.66 17.15 7.83
CA TYR A 67 -12.03 16.24 6.74
C TYR A 67 -11.07 15.04 6.58
N GLY A 68 -9.87 15.08 7.17
CA GLY A 68 -8.97 13.92 7.24
C GLY A 68 -9.61 12.71 7.93
N TRP A 69 -10.53 12.92 8.90
CA TRP A 69 -11.28 11.83 9.53
C TRP A 69 -12.37 11.25 8.62
N VAL A 70 -12.98 12.06 7.75
CA VAL A 70 -13.90 11.56 6.71
C VAL A 70 -13.14 10.68 5.73
N CYS A 71 -11.97 11.11 5.27
CA CYS A 71 -11.09 10.29 4.43
C CYS A 71 -10.63 9.01 5.16
N THR A 72 -10.35 9.08 6.48
CA THR A 72 -9.98 7.91 7.30
C THR A 72 -11.10 6.88 7.36
N VAL A 73 -12.35 7.30 7.57
CA VAL A 73 -13.52 6.40 7.56
C VAL A 73 -13.77 5.84 6.16
N CYS A 74 -13.63 6.64 5.10
CA CYS A 74 -13.77 6.16 3.72
C CYS A 74 -12.71 5.10 3.36
N CYS A 75 -11.44 5.33 3.72
CA CYS A 75 -10.38 4.32 3.57
C CYS A 75 -10.63 3.09 4.44
N GLY A 76 -11.18 3.26 5.65
CA GLY A 76 -11.61 2.17 6.53
C GLY A 76 -12.70 1.28 5.90
N LEU A 77 -13.74 1.89 5.35
CA LEU A 77 -14.81 1.18 4.65
C LEU A 77 -14.30 0.50 3.38
N ILE A 78 -13.44 1.15 2.59
CA ILE A 78 -12.78 0.52 1.43
C ILE A 78 -11.94 -0.69 1.86
N ASN A 79 -11.15 -0.60 2.94
CA ASN A 79 -10.40 -1.75 3.47
C ASN A 79 -11.32 -2.88 3.96
N ALA A 80 -12.48 -2.57 4.53
CA ALA A 80 -13.48 -3.57 4.91
C ALA A 80 -14.10 -4.28 3.69
N HIS A 81 -14.46 -3.53 2.65
CA HIS A 81 -15.11 -4.07 1.44
C HIS A 81 -14.12 -4.69 0.43
N THR A 82 -12.81 -4.49 0.59
CA THR A 82 -11.76 -5.15 -0.22
C THR A 82 -11.13 -6.31 0.54
N TRP A 83 -10.14 -6.02 1.39
CA TRP A 83 -9.39 -7.00 2.19
C TRP A 83 -10.26 -7.77 3.18
N GLY A 84 -11.35 -7.16 3.67
CA GLY A 84 -12.33 -7.85 4.53
C GLY A 84 -13.19 -8.86 3.76
N LEU A 85 -13.66 -8.52 2.55
CA LEU A 85 -14.29 -9.51 1.65
C LEU A 85 -13.31 -10.63 1.32
N ASN A 86 -12.07 -10.29 0.98
CA ASN A 86 -11.01 -11.25 0.67
C ASN A 86 -10.76 -12.24 1.82
N SER A 87 -10.73 -11.73 3.06
CA SER A 87 -10.55 -12.56 4.26
C SER A 87 -11.71 -13.55 4.49
N SER A 88 -12.90 -13.29 3.94
CA SER A 88 -14.03 -14.23 3.99
C SER A 88 -13.91 -15.40 2.99
N TYR A 89 -12.88 -15.41 2.11
CA TYR A 89 -12.62 -16.52 1.19
C TYR A 89 -12.49 -17.88 1.91
N GLY A 90 -11.96 -17.91 3.14
CA GLY A 90 -11.89 -19.14 3.94
C GLY A 90 -13.25 -19.80 4.21
N VAL A 91 -14.35 -19.03 4.21
CA VAL A 91 -15.72 -19.55 4.37
C VAL A 91 -16.27 -20.10 3.06
N PHE A 92 -15.94 -19.47 1.93
CA PHE A 92 -16.23 -20.00 0.60
C PHE A 92 -15.46 -21.31 0.33
N LEU A 93 -14.16 -21.33 0.62
CA LEU A 93 -13.29 -22.51 0.61
C LEU A 93 -13.88 -23.67 1.43
N ALA A 94 -14.27 -23.41 2.68
CA ALA A 94 -14.88 -24.43 3.55
C ALA A 94 -16.19 -24.98 2.98
N HIS A 95 -17.02 -24.13 2.35
CA HIS A 95 -18.23 -24.57 1.66
C HIS A 95 -17.91 -25.43 0.42
N TYR A 96 -16.99 -24.98 -0.45
CA TYR A 96 -16.61 -25.70 -1.67
C TYR A 96 -16.11 -27.12 -1.37
N LEU A 97 -15.25 -27.26 -0.35
CA LEU A 97 -14.75 -28.56 0.11
C LEU A 97 -15.85 -29.42 0.75
N ALA A 98 -16.74 -28.82 1.55
CA ALA A 98 -17.80 -29.56 2.25
C ALA A 98 -18.93 -30.05 1.33
N THR A 99 -19.22 -29.35 0.22
CA THR A 99 -20.27 -29.74 -0.74
C THR A 99 -19.75 -30.28 -2.07
N ASN A 100 -18.42 -30.40 -2.24
CA ASN A 100 -17.76 -30.78 -3.49
C ASN A 100 -18.26 -29.98 -4.71
N THR A 101 -18.34 -28.65 -4.56
CA THR A 101 -19.04 -27.76 -5.51
C THR A 101 -18.47 -27.81 -6.93
N PHE A 102 -17.15 -28.05 -7.06
CA PHE A 102 -16.47 -28.24 -8.33
C PHE A 102 -15.76 -29.61 -8.28
N PRO A 103 -16.37 -30.69 -8.79
CA PRO A 103 -15.95 -32.08 -8.50
C PRO A 103 -14.52 -32.47 -8.93
N ASN A 104 -13.89 -31.69 -9.79
CA ASN A 104 -12.54 -31.93 -10.30
C ASN A 104 -11.45 -31.12 -9.57
N ALA A 105 -11.82 -30.23 -8.64
CA ALA A 105 -10.92 -29.25 -8.05
C ALA A 105 -10.27 -29.75 -6.74
N THR A 106 -8.94 -29.65 -6.69
CA THR A 106 -8.15 -29.97 -5.50
C THR A 106 -8.20 -28.87 -4.43
N SER A 107 -7.98 -29.23 -3.17
CA SER A 107 -7.82 -28.26 -2.07
C SER A 107 -6.74 -27.22 -2.34
N LEU A 108 -5.70 -27.59 -3.08
CA LEU A 108 -4.60 -26.73 -3.50
C LEU A 108 -5.07 -25.65 -4.49
N GLU A 109 -5.87 -26.01 -5.49
CA GLU A 109 -6.41 -25.05 -6.45
C GLU A 109 -7.31 -23.99 -5.78
N TYR A 110 -8.19 -24.40 -4.87
CA TYR A 110 -8.98 -23.43 -4.11
C TYR A 110 -8.09 -22.50 -3.26
N ALA A 111 -7.06 -23.03 -2.58
CA ALA A 111 -6.11 -22.19 -1.83
C ALA A 111 -5.38 -21.18 -2.74
N PHE A 112 -5.02 -21.58 -3.96
CA PHE A 112 -4.40 -20.69 -4.95
C PHE A 112 -5.34 -19.59 -5.46
N VAL A 113 -6.66 -19.79 -5.56
CA VAL A 113 -7.60 -18.70 -5.90
C VAL A 113 -7.50 -17.58 -4.85
N GLY A 114 -7.40 -17.95 -3.57
CA GLY A 114 -7.21 -17.02 -2.46
C GLY A 114 -5.90 -16.22 -2.57
N SER A 115 -4.74 -16.88 -2.67
CA SER A 115 -3.43 -16.20 -2.73
C SER A 115 -3.21 -15.39 -4.03
N LEU A 116 -3.74 -15.87 -5.16
CA LEU A 116 -3.67 -15.18 -6.45
C LEU A 116 -4.33 -13.80 -6.38
N SER A 117 -5.44 -13.66 -5.66
CA SER A 117 -6.15 -12.39 -5.52
C SER A 117 -5.31 -11.30 -4.84
N ILE A 118 -4.56 -11.64 -3.79
CA ILE A 118 -3.63 -10.73 -3.11
C ILE A 118 -2.47 -10.39 -4.04
N SER A 119 -1.93 -11.40 -4.73
CA SER A 119 -0.82 -11.23 -5.68
C SER A 119 -1.19 -10.30 -6.83
N CYS A 120 -2.38 -10.45 -7.42
CA CYS A 120 -2.90 -9.57 -8.47
C CYS A 120 -3.15 -8.15 -7.95
N ALA A 121 -3.64 -7.99 -6.72
CA ALA A 121 -3.83 -6.67 -6.10
C ALA A 121 -2.52 -5.89 -5.90
N MET A 122 -1.44 -6.60 -5.59
CA MET A 122 -0.09 -6.00 -5.49
C MET A 122 0.52 -5.76 -6.88
N LEU A 123 0.38 -6.71 -7.82
CA LEU A 123 0.97 -6.65 -9.16
C LEU A 123 0.36 -5.54 -10.04
N VAL A 124 -0.92 -5.22 -9.87
CA VAL A 124 -1.60 -4.15 -10.63
C VAL A 124 -1.20 -2.74 -10.18
N SER A 125 -0.44 -2.60 -9.09
CA SER A 125 -0.07 -1.29 -8.52
C SER A 125 0.54 -0.29 -9.50
N PRO A 126 1.45 -0.63 -10.45
CA PRO A 126 1.99 0.34 -11.40
C PRO A 126 0.91 0.96 -12.29
N ALA A 127 -0.10 0.17 -12.68
CA ALA A 127 -1.22 0.64 -13.48
C ALA A 127 -2.17 1.53 -12.66
N ALA A 128 -2.46 1.16 -11.41
CA ALA A 128 -3.27 1.98 -10.51
C ALA A 128 -2.59 3.32 -10.15
N THR A 129 -1.27 3.31 -9.94
CA THR A 129 -0.44 4.51 -9.72
C THR A 129 -0.41 5.40 -10.97
N TYR A 130 -0.22 4.82 -12.16
CA TYR A 130 -0.29 5.54 -13.43
C TYR A 130 -1.66 6.19 -13.65
N THR A 131 -2.76 5.46 -13.43
CA THR A 131 -4.12 5.99 -13.53
C THR A 131 -4.36 7.12 -12.52
N THR A 132 -3.84 7.00 -11.31
CA THR A 132 -3.91 8.06 -10.27
C THR A 132 -3.13 9.31 -10.69
N ARG A 133 -1.97 9.15 -11.35
CA ARG A 133 -1.17 10.26 -11.89
C ARG A 133 -1.87 11.00 -13.02
N VAL A 134 -2.44 10.27 -13.99
CA VAL A 134 -2.94 10.84 -15.26
C VAL A 134 -4.41 11.22 -15.19
N PHE A 135 -5.25 10.34 -14.67
CA PHE A 135 -6.72 10.51 -14.62
C PHE A 135 -7.25 10.84 -13.21
N GLY A 136 -6.36 10.88 -12.21
CA GLY A 136 -6.70 11.24 -10.84
C GLY A 136 -7.29 10.10 -10.01
N THR A 137 -7.19 10.27 -8.69
CA THR A 137 -7.63 9.33 -7.64
C THR A 137 -9.00 8.71 -7.89
N LYS A 138 -10.02 9.52 -8.21
CA LYS A 138 -11.40 9.04 -8.33
C LYS A 138 -11.59 8.08 -9.50
N THR A 139 -10.90 8.31 -10.62
CA THR A 139 -10.92 7.42 -11.77
C THR A 139 -10.34 6.06 -11.39
N THR A 140 -9.19 6.04 -10.70
CA THR A 140 -8.57 4.81 -10.17
C THR A 140 -9.53 4.03 -9.26
N LEU A 141 -10.20 4.71 -8.32
CA LEU A 141 -11.15 4.06 -7.41
C LEU A 141 -12.35 3.48 -8.17
N PHE A 142 -12.94 4.22 -9.11
CA PHE A 142 -14.07 3.71 -9.91
C PHE A 142 -13.68 2.57 -10.87
N THR A 143 -12.47 2.56 -11.41
CA THR A 143 -11.93 1.39 -12.12
C THR A 143 -11.87 0.17 -11.19
N GLY A 144 -11.37 0.34 -9.97
CA GLY A 144 -11.32 -0.74 -8.96
C GLY A 144 -12.70 -1.28 -8.61
N ILE A 145 -13.67 -0.39 -8.34
CA ILE A 145 -15.07 -0.73 -8.05
C ILE A 145 -15.69 -1.54 -9.20
N ALA A 146 -15.43 -1.16 -10.46
CA ALA A 146 -15.98 -1.87 -11.61
C ALA A 146 -15.46 -3.32 -11.69
N PHE A 147 -14.15 -3.54 -11.54
CA PHE A 147 -13.55 -4.88 -11.53
C PHE A 147 -13.99 -5.71 -10.30
N GLU A 148 -13.98 -5.12 -9.11
CA GLU A 148 -14.43 -5.77 -7.86
C GLU A 148 -15.90 -6.22 -7.98
N THR A 149 -16.79 -5.34 -8.42
CA THR A 149 -18.21 -5.64 -8.61
C THR A 149 -18.41 -6.72 -9.68
N ALA A 150 -17.76 -6.58 -10.84
CA ALA A 150 -17.85 -7.56 -11.92
C ALA A 150 -17.31 -8.93 -11.52
N SER A 151 -16.27 -8.99 -10.67
CA SER A 151 -15.71 -10.24 -10.16
C SER A 151 -16.68 -11.00 -9.25
N LEU A 152 -17.32 -10.31 -8.30
CA LEU A 152 -18.26 -10.91 -7.35
C LEU A 152 -19.56 -11.33 -8.07
N ILE A 153 -20.09 -10.48 -8.96
CA ILE A 153 -21.23 -10.84 -9.79
C ILE A 153 -20.88 -12.02 -10.71
N GLY A 154 -19.71 -12.03 -11.34
CA GLY A 154 -19.23 -13.12 -12.19
C GLY A 154 -19.07 -14.45 -11.44
N ALA A 155 -18.53 -14.42 -10.21
CA ALA A 155 -18.42 -15.59 -9.34
C ALA A 155 -19.78 -16.23 -9.02
N SER A 156 -20.89 -15.47 -9.05
CA SER A 156 -22.25 -16.00 -8.88
C SER A 156 -22.76 -16.88 -10.04
N PHE A 157 -21.98 -17.00 -11.12
CA PHE A 157 -22.26 -17.85 -12.28
C PHE A 157 -21.17 -18.91 -12.50
N ALA A 158 -20.26 -19.10 -11.53
CA ALA A 158 -19.19 -20.08 -11.65
C ALA A 158 -19.70 -21.52 -11.50
N ASN A 159 -19.45 -22.33 -12.53
CA ASN A 159 -19.73 -23.77 -12.58
C ASN A 159 -18.44 -24.61 -12.68
N GLU A 160 -17.30 -23.98 -13.01
CA GLU A 160 -15.99 -24.62 -13.16
C GLU A 160 -14.90 -23.87 -12.37
N ILE A 161 -13.90 -24.59 -11.85
CA ILE A 161 -12.86 -24.01 -10.97
C ILE A 161 -12.05 -22.89 -11.63
N TRP A 162 -11.76 -22.99 -12.92
CA TRP A 162 -11.06 -21.93 -13.68
C TRP A 162 -11.83 -20.60 -13.70
N GLN A 163 -13.16 -20.64 -13.54
CA GLN A 163 -13.99 -19.44 -13.46
C GLN A 163 -13.80 -18.71 -12.13
N LEU A 164 -13.44 -19.43 -11.05
CA LEU A 164 -13.04 -18.82 -9.78
C LEU A 164 -11.64 -18.18 -9.86
N PHE A 165 -10.70 -18.82 -10.56
CA PHE A 165 -9.38 -18.24 -10.84
C PHE A 165 -9.49 -16.91 -11.61
N LEU A 166 -10.34 -16.84 -12.63
CA LEU A 166 -10.56 -15.58 -13.38
C LEU A 166 -11.34 -14.54 -12.57
N SER A 167 -12.39 -14.94 -11.84
CA SER A 167 -13.23 -14.01 -11.07
C SER A 167 -12.58 -13.60 -9.75
N GLN A 168 -12.55 -14.50 -8.76
CA GLN A 168 -12.07 -14.21 -7.40
C GLN A 168 -10.54 -14.10 -7.29
N GLY A 169 -9.79 -14.77 -8.17
CA GLY A 169 -8.35 -14.55 -8.30
C GLY A 169 -8.06 -13.22 -9.01
N ILE A 170 -8.05 -13.25 -10.34
CA ILE A 170 -7.52 -12.16 -11.17
C ILE A 170 -8.41 -10.90 -11.13
N CYS A 171 -9.71 -11.02 -11.41
CA CYS A 171 -10.60 -9.86 -11.56
C CYS A 171 -10.83 -9.12 -10.23
N PHE A 172 -11.11 -9.87 -9.15
CA PHE A 172 -11.24 -9.32 -7.80
C PHE A 172 -9.90 -8.73 -7.33
N GLY A 173 -8.79 -9.43 -7.56
CA GLY A 173 -7.45 -8.92 -7.23
C GLY A 173 -7.14 -7.59 -7.92
N ILE A 174 -7.44 -7.46 -9.22
CA ILE A 174 -7.32 -6.20 -9.96
C ILE A 174 -8.19 -5.10 -9.32
N GLY A 175 -9.45 -5.39 -9.01
CA GLY A 175 -10.37 -4.45 -8.35
C GLY A 175 -9.86 -3.96 -7.00
N MET A 176 -9.51 -4.90 -6.13
CA MET A 176 -8.90 -4.69 -4.81
C MET A 176 -7.61 -3.87 -4.90
N GLY A 177 -6.74 -4.15 -5.87
CA GLY A 177 -5.48 -3.44 -6.07
C GLY A 177 -5.68 -1.98 -6.49
N PHE A 178 -6.58 -1.71 -7.43
CA PHE A 178 -6.94 -0.34 -7.83
C PHE A 178 -7.55 0.46 -6.64
N LEU A 179 -8.46 -0.15 -5.88
CA LEU A 179 -9.06 0.45 -4.69
C LEU A 179 -8.04 0.71 -3.57
N PHE A 180 -7.16 -0.26 -3.30
CA PHE A 180 -6.13 -0.16 -2.27
C PHE A 180 -5.08 0.91 -2.62
N VAL A 181 -4.45 0.83 -3.81
CA VAL A 181 -3.40 1.76 -4.23
C VAL A 181 -3.93 3.18 -4.36
N GLY A 182 -5.17 3.33 -4.86
CA GLY A 182 -5.84 4.63 -4.95
C GLY A 182 -6.22 5.26 -3.60
N SER A 183 -6.22 4.51 -2.48
CA SER A 183 -6.69 5.00 -1.17
C SER A 183 -5.64 4.99 -0.05
N VAL A 184 -4.69 4.04 -0.05
CA VAL A 184 -3.68 3.86 1.01
C VAL A 184 -2.79 5.09 1.21
N GLY A 185 -2.43 5.77 0.11
CA GLY A 185 -1.57 6.94 0.15
C GLY A 185 -2.22 8.22 0.70
N ILE A 186 -3.55 8.24 0.95
CA ILE A 186 -4.30 9.48 1.20
C ILE A 186 -4.34 9.88 2.68
N VAL A 187 -4.62 8.94 3.60
CA VAL A 187 -4.70 9.26 5.04
C VAL A 187 -3.40 9.93 5.56
N PRO A 188 -2.18 9.48 5.18
CA PRO A 188 -0.94 10.17 5.54
C PRO A 188 -0.84 11.65 5.14
N GLN A 189 -1.57 12.08 4.09
CA GLN A 189 -1.54 13.44 3.55
C GLN A 189 -2.34 14.44 4.39
N TRP A 190 -3.23 13.94 5.25
CA TRP A 190 -4.10 14.75 6.11
C TRP A 190 -3.52 14.97 7.52
N PHE A 191 -2.55 14.18 7.95
CA PHE A 191 -2.06 14.16 9.34
C PHE A 191 -0.54 14.27 9.50
N THR A 192 -0.11 14.96 10.56
CA THR A 192 1.30 15.08 11.00
C THR A 192 1.54 14.25 12.26
N THR A 193 0.92 14.64 13.38
CA THR A 193 1.12 14.04 14.71
C THR A 193 0.15 12.91 15.04
N ARG A 194 -0.89 12.70 14.22
CA ARG A 194 -1.86 11.60 14.36
C ARG A 194 -1.86 10.66 13.16
N ARG A 195 -0.73 10.61 12.43
CA ARG A 195 -0.62 9.93 11.12
C ARG A 195 -0.81 8.43 11.25
N SER A 196 -0.15 7.81 12.21
CA SER A 196 -0.27 6.38 12.44
C SER A 196 -1.58 6.02 13.13
N LEU A 197 -2.10 6.87 14.03
CA LEU A 197 -3.44 6.71 14.60
C LEU A 197 -4.51 6.63 13.50
N ALA A 198 -4.51 7.61 12.58
CA ALA A 198 -5.45 7.64 11.48
C ALA A 198 -5.26 6.45 10.52
N ASN A 199 -4.02 6.08 10.20
CA ASN A 199 -3.75 4.88 9.40
C ASN A 199 -4.19 3.59 10.11
N GLY A 200 -4.06 3.51 11.44
CA GLY A 200 -4.55 2.39 12.26
C GLY A 200 -6.07 2.21 12.18
N PHE A 201 -6.84 3.30 12.19
CA PHE A 201 -8.29 3.26 11.97
C PHE A 201 -8.69 2.94 10.51
N ALA A 202 -7.94 3.45 9.53
CA ALA A 202 -8.17 3.11 8.13
C ALA A 202 -7.85 1.63 7.83
N THR A 203 -6.85 1.06 8.51
CA THR A 203 -6.43 -0.33 8.31
C THR A 203 -7.16 -1.32 9.22
N SER A 204 -7.72 -0.91 10.36
CA SER A 204 -8.61 -1.78 11.16
C SER A 204 -9.88 -2.20 10.41
N GLY A 205 -10.26 -1.43 9.38
CA GLY A 205 -11.36 -1.76 8.47
C GLY A 205 -11.27 -3.17 7.89
N SER A 206 -10.09 -3.66 7.50
CA SER A 206 -9.95 -5.00 6.92
C SER A 206 -10.29 -6.11 7.92
N GLY A 207 -9.92 -5.95 9.19
CA GLY A 207 -10.26 -6.92 10.25
C GLY A 207 -11.74 -6.88 10.64
N LEU A 208 -12.34 -5.68 10.69
CA LEU A 208 -13.78 -5.52 10.93
C LEU A 208 -14.60 -6.13 9.79
N GLY A 209 -14.20 -5.87 8.54
CA GLY A 209 -14.80 -6.49 7.35
C GLY A 209 -14.59 -8.01 7.35
N GLY A 210 -13.39 -8.50 7.61
CA GLY A 210 -13.07 -9.93 7.65
C GLY A 210 -13.91 -10.69 8.67
N LEU A 211 -14.10 -10.13 9.88
CA LEU A 211 -15.03 -10.65 10.89
C LEU A 211 -16.48 -10.64 10.39
N LEU A 212 -16.97 -9.47 9.95
CA LEU A 212 -18.37 -9.29 9.55
C LEU A 212 -18.74 -10.20 8.37
N TYR A 213 -17.91 -10.23 7.33
CA TYR A 213 -18.15 -11.02 6.13
C TYR A 213 -17.93 -12.51 6.33
N SER A 214 -17.00 -12.97 7.18
CA SER A 214 -16.89 -14.40 7.48
C SER A 214 -18.19 -14.93 8.10
N LEU A 215 -18.78 -14.18 9.05
CA LEU A 215 -20.04 -14.56 9.69
C LEU A 215 -21.25 -14.39 8.74
N ALA A 216 -21.33 -13.27 8.03
CA ALA A 216 -22.44 -12.97 7.11
C ALA A 216 -22.47 -13.91 5.89
N THR A 217 -21.31 -14.20 5.28
CA THR A 217 -21.21 -15.14 4.15
C THR A 217 -21.67 -16.53 4.54
N GLY A 218 -21.27 -17.05 5.71
CA GLY A 218 -21.74 -18.34 6.20
C GLY A 218 -23.27 -18.40 6.33
N ALA A 219 -23.87 -17.37 6.94
CA ALA A 219 -25.32 -17.27 7.08
C ALA A 219 -26.05 -17.10 5.73
N MET A 220 -25.50 -16.33 4.78
CA MET A 220 -26.08 -16.16 3.44
C MET A 220 -26.02 -17.45 2.62
N ILE A 221 -24.89 -18.17 2.61
CA ILE A 221 -24.76 -19.45 1.89
C ILE A 221 -25.81 -20.45 2.39
N GLN A 222 -26.07 -20.50 3.71
CA GLN A 222 -27.07 -21.39 4.30
C GLN A 222 -28.53 -20.99 4.04
N SER A 223 -28.82 -19.68 3.87
CA SER A 223 -30.21 -19.17 3.82
C SER A 223 -30.69 -18.79 2.41
N ILE A 224 -29.81 -18.27 1.55
CA ILE A 224 -30.12 -17.80 0.18
C ILE A 224 -29.25 -18.47 -0.89
N GLY A 225 -28.26 -19.26 -0.49
CA GLY A 225 -27.39 -20.01 -1.40
C GLY A 225 -26.19 -19.23 -1.92
N LEU A 226 -25.19 -19.98 -2.38
CA LEU A 226 -23.89 -19.48 -2.84
C LEU A 226 -23.97 -18.34 -3.86
N ALA A 227 -24.77 -18.51 -4.92
CA ALA A 227 -24.89 -17.52 -5.98
C ALA A 227 -25.49 -16.18 -5.49
N TRP A 228 -26.48 -16.22 -4.59
CA TRP A 228 -27.04 -14.99 -4.03
C TRP A 228 -26.13 -14.34 -3.00
N ALA A 229 -25.37 -15.12 -2.21
CA ALA A 229 -24.34 -14.57 -1.33
C ALA A 229 -23.35 -13.70 -2.12
N PHE A 230 -22.81 -14.20 -3.23
CA PHE A 230 -21.92 -13.41 -4.12
C PHE A 230 -22.56 -12.14 -4.67
N ARG A 231 -23.84 -12.20 -5.07
CA ARG A 231 -24.57 -11.04 -5.59
C ARG A 231 -24.79 -9.96 -4.53
N VAL A 232 -25.16 -10.36 -3.31
CA VAL A 232 -25.31 -9.43 -2.18
C VAL A 232 -23.97 -8.76 -1.83
N LEU A 233 -22.87 -9.53 -1.76
CA LEU A 233 -21.55 -8.95 -1.51
C LEU A 233 -21.12 -7.96 -2.62
N GLY A 234 -21.34 -8.30 -3.89
CA GLY A 234 -21.02 -7.42 -5.03
C GLY A 234 -21.82 -6.12 -5.02
N ILE A 235 -23.12 -6.18 -4.71
CA ILE A 235 -23.99 -4.99 -4.61
C ILE A 235 -23.58 -4.10 -3.42
N LEU A 236 -23.24 -4.69 -2.27
CA LEU A 236 -22.78 -3.95 -1.09
C LEU A 236 -21.42 -3.28 -1.33
N ALA A 237 -20.46 -4.01 -1.91
CA ALA A 237 -19.15 -3.47 -2.30
C ALA A 237 -19.32 -2.29 -3.25
N PHE A 238 -20.08 -2.46 -4.34
CA PHE A 238 -20.38 -1.40 -5.30
C PHE A 238 -20.94 -0.14 -4.63
N ALA A 239 -21.97 -0.29 -3.80
CA ALA A 239 -22.65 0.84 -3.17
C ALA A 239 -21.73 1.59 -2.18
N VAL A 240 -21.09 0.87 -1.26
CA VAL A 240 -20.28 1.51 -0.20
C VAL A 240 -18.98 2.07 -0.76
N ASN A 241 -18.27 1.33 -1.64
CA ASN A 241 -17.04 1.84 -2.24
C ASN A 241 -17.31 3.03 -3.17
N SER A 242 -18.44 3.08 -3.89
CA SER A 242 -18.84 4.26 -4.67
C SER A 242 -19.07 5.49 -3.78
N ILE A 243 -19.80 5.35 -2.67
CA ILE A 243 -20.00 6.44 -1.70
C ILE A 243 -18.65 6.92 -1.15
N CYS A 244 -17.76 5.99 -0.77
CA CYS A 244 -16.43 6.31 -0.27
C CYS A 244 -15.56 7.03 -1.31
N ALA A 245 -15.58 6.60 -2.58
CA ALA A 245 -14.85 7.23 -3.68
C ALA A 245 -15.38 8.64 -4.04
N ILE A 246 -16.68 8.89 -3.85
CA ILE A 246 -17.28 10.22 -4.01
C ILE A 246 -16.84 11.16 -2.87
N LEU A 247 -16.81 10.67 -1.63
CA LEU A 247 -16.41 11.45 -0.45
C LEU A 247 -14.89 11.66 -0.34
N LEU A 248 -14.08 10.73 -0.85
CA LEU A 248 -12.62 10.79 -0.74
C LEU A 248 -12.02 12.03 -1.43
N LYS A 249 -11.06 12.64 -0.74
CA LYS A 249 -10.25 13.77 -1.21
C LYS A 249 -8.78 13.52 -0.92
N ASP A 250 -7.99 13.37 -1.96
CA ASP A 250 -6.53 13.42 -1.87
C ASP A 250 -6.02 14.86 -1.74
N ARG A 251 -4.72 15.00 -1.47
CA ARG A 251 -3.97 16.26 -1.52
C ARG A 251 -2.75 16.11 -2.43
N ASN A 252 -2.77 15.20 -3.40
CA ASN A 252 -1.63 14.85 -4.27
C ASN A 252 -1.10 16.09 -5.01
N LYS A 253 -2.02 16.91 -5.57
CA LYS A 253 -1.69 18.19 -6.24
C LYS A 253 -1.11 19.25 -5.30
N ILE A 254 -1.50 19.23 -4.02
CA ILE A 254 -0.99 20.18 -3.02
C ILE A 254 0.43 19.78 -2.62
N ILE A 255 0.69 18.49 -2.41
CA ILE A 255 1.97 17.97 -1.92
C ILE A 255 3.04 17.89 -3.03
N GLY A 256 2.66 18.03 -4.30
CA GLY A 256 3.57 17.80 -5.44
C GLY A 256 4.00 16.34 -5.52
N ALA A 257 3.09 15.42 -5.18
CA ALA A 257 3.39 14.01 -4.95
C ALA A 257 3.96 13.32 -6.20
N SER A 258 5.12 12.68 -6.06
CA SER A 258 5.68 11.80 -7.09
C SER A 258 4.80 10.55 -7.18
N GLN A 259 4.18 10.37 -8.34
CA GLN A 259 3.36 9.21 -8.70
C GLN A 259 4.06 8.41 -9.81
N LEU A 260 5.37 8.20 -9.65
CA LEU A 260 6.21 7.49 -10.62
C LEU A 260 6.16 6.00 -10.31
N ALA A 261 5.48 5.25 -11.18
CA ALA A 261 5.30 3.80 -11.03
C ALA A 261 6.61 3.01 -10.92
N PHE A 262 7.71 3.52 -11.49
CA PHE A 262 9.03 2.86 -11.49
C PHE A 262 10.16 3.83 -11.11
N GLU A 263 10.13 4.36 -9.89
CA GLU A 263 11.22 5.18 -9.34
C GLU A 263 12.41 4.32 -8.84
N THR A 264 13.03 3.59 -9.77
CA THR A 264 14.02 2.54 -9.46
C THR A 264 15.32 3.08 -8.84
N SER A 265 15.52 4.40 -8.79
CA SER A 265 16.60 5.03 -8.02
C SER A 265 16.52 4.68 -6.53
N LEU A 266 15.31 4.46 -5.99
CA LEU A 266 15.11 4.11 -4.58
C LEU A 266 15.78 2.78 -4.20
N PHE A 267 15.85 1.79 -5.09
CA PHE A 267 16.54 0.52 -4.81
C PHE A 267 18.07 0.67 -4.63
N LYS A 268 18.66 1.81 -5.00
CA LYS A 268 20.08 2.12 -4.71
C LYS A 268 20.31 2.58 -3.26
N ARG A 269 19.23 2.85 -2.50
CA ARG A 269 19.27 3.34 -1.11
C ARG A 269 19.19 2.17 -0.12
N PRO A 270 20.22 1.90 0.70
CA PRO A 270 20.23 0.74 1.61
C PRO A 270 19.12 0.80 2.67
N GLU A 271 18.71 1.97 3.11
CA GLU A 271 17.54 2.16 3.99
C GLU A 271 16.23 1.72 3.35
N TYR A 272 16.10 1.91 2.04
CA TYR A 272 14.92 1.50 1.29
C TYR A 272 14.92 -0.03 1.08
N LEU A 273 16.09 -0.64 0.86
CA LEU A 273 16.23 -2.10 0.84
C LEU A 273 15.89 -2.74 2.19
N LEU A 274 16.21 -2.10 3.32
CA LEU A 274 15.79 -2.56 4.65
C LEU A 274 14.28 -2.41 4.89
N PHE A 275 13.66 -1.35 4.35
CA PHE A 275 12.20 -1.19 4.34
C PHE A 275 11.51 -2.27 3.50
N ASN A 276 12.05 -2.61 2.33
CA ASN A 276 11.55 -3.70 1.47
C ASN A 276 11.75 -5.08 2.14
N GLY A 277 12.86 -5.29 2.84
CA GLY A 277 13.07 -6.50 3.65
C GLY A 277 12.03 -6.63 4.76
N TYR A 278 11.69 -5.52 5.44
CA TYR A 278 10.63 -5.51 6.45
C TYR A 278 9.28 -5.96 5.88
N GLY A 279 8.85 -5.42 4.73
CA GLY A 279 7.61 -5.85 4.09
C GLY A 279 7.66 -7.28 3.58
N PHE A 280 8.71 -7.64 2.84
CA PHE A 280 8.87 -8.98 2.24
C PHE A 280 8.79 -10.10 3.29
N PHE A 281 9.58 -9.99 4.37
CA PHE A 281 9.58 -11.00 5.43
C PHE A 281 8.32 -10.93 6.34
N SER A 282 7.71 -9.74 6.50
CA SER A 282 6.41 -9.64 7.19
C SER A 282 5.31 -10.35 6.42
N LEU A 283 5.27 -10.23 5.09
CA LEU A 283 4.27 -10.89 4.26
C LEU A 283 4.45 -12.41 4.21
N LEU A 284 5.70 -12.92 4.17
CA LEU A 284 5.98 -14.36 4.29
C LEU A 284 5.39 -14.99 5.56
N ALA A 285 5.36 -14.24 6.66
CA ALA A 285 4.72 -14.69 7.89
C ALA A 285 3.20 -14.47 7.87
N TYR A 286 2.76 -13.25 7.54
CA TYR A 286 1.37 -12.79 7.64
C TYR A 286 0.38 -13.59 6.78
N VAL A 287 0.76 -13.96 5.56
CA VAL A 287 -0.12 -14.69 4.64
C VAL A 287 -0.36 -16.13 5.12
N VAL A 288 0.70 -16.80 5.59
CA VAL A 288 0.58 -18.13 6.23
C VAL A 288 -0.31 -18.06 7.46
N LEU A 289 -0.18 -17.01 8.28
CA LEU A 289 -0.97 -16.82 9.49
C LEU A 289 -2.47 -16.60 9.19
N ILE A 290 -2.82 -16.07 8.02
CA ILE A 290 -4.21 -15.92 7.58
C ILE A 290 -4.81 -17.25 7.09
N PHE A 291 -4.09 -18.00 6.26
CA PHE A 291 -4.64 -19.18 5.58
C PHE A 291 -4.37 -20.49 6.35
N SER A 292 -3.10 -20.80 6.66
CA SER A 292 -2.72 -22.02 7.38
C SER A 292 -3.27 -22.13 8.81
N LEU A 293 -3.72 -21.05 9.46
CA LEU A 293 -4.20 -21.13 10.85
C LEU A 293 -5.53 -21.91 10.98
N ALA A 294 -6.45 -21.77 10.02
CA ALA A 294 -7.67 -22.59 9.96
C ALA A 294 -7.35 -24.04 9.57
N ASN A 295 -6.38 -24.24 8.68
CA ASN A 295 -5.93 -25.56 8.25
C ASN A 295 -5.29 -26.32 9.43
N TYR A 296 -4.50 -25.63 10.26
CA TYR A 296 -3.96 -26.15 11.53
C TYR A 296 -5.05 -26.51 12.55
N ALA A 297 -6.09 -25.68 12.69
CA ALA A 297 -7.21 -25.97 13.58
C ALA A 297 -7.88 -27.32 13.23
N ASN A 298 -8.12 -27.58 11.95
CA ASN A 298 -8.60 -28.87 11.47
C ASN A 298 -7.58 -30.00 11.71
N ALA A 299 -6.29 -29.74 11.51
CA ALA A 299 -5.22 -30.72 11.69
C ALA A 299 -5.02 -31.19 13.15
N ILE A 300 -5.40 -30.38 14.14
CA ILE A 300 -5.46 -30.80 15.56
C ILE A 300 -6.83 -31.37 15.97
N GLY A 301 -7.71 -31.67 15.02
CA GLY A 301 -9.00 -32.34 15.24
C GLY A 301 -10.17 -31.42 15.59
N LEU A 302 -10.08 -30.11 15.38
CA LEU A 302 -11.23 -29.21 15.50
C LEU A 302 -12.11 -29.30 14.25
N ASN A 303 -13.41 -28.97 14.41
CA ASN A 303 -14.34 -28.98 13.28
C ASN A 303 -14.32 -27.66 12.49
N ALA A 304 -14.89 -27.68 11.28
CA ALA A 304 -14.90 -26.51 10.38
C ALA A 304 -15.55 -25.24 10.96
N SER A 305 -16.52 -25.37 11.88
CA SER A 305 -17.10 -24.21 12.59
C SER A 305 -16.10 -23.60 13.57
N GLN A 306 -15.39 -24.43 14.34
CA GLN A 306 -14.32 -23.98 15.22
C GLN A 306 -13.17 -23.34 14.42
N ALA A 307 -12.75 -23.94 13.30
CA ALA A 307 -11.72 -23.37 12.42
C ALA A 307 -12.14 -22.00 11.83
N SER A 308 -13.40 -21.87 11.41
CA SER A 308 -13.97 -20.58 10.97
C SER A 308 -13.97 -19.53 12.09
N ILE A 309 -14.29 -19.92 13.33
CA ILE A 309 -14.22 -19.04 14.50
C ILE A 309 -12.76 -18.61 14.78
N ILE A 310 -11.77 -19.51 14.64
CA ILE A 310 -10.34 -19.17 14.77
C ILE A 310 -9.94 -18.06 13.78
N SER A 311 -10.36 -18.14 12.51
CA SER A 311 -10.12 -17.08 11.51
C SER A 311 -10.91 -15.79 11.78
N ALA A 312 -12.15 -15.89 12.24
CA ALA A 312 -12.95 -14.72 12.62
C ALA A 312 -12.33 -13.97 13.82
N LEU A 313 -11.83 -14.70 14.81
CA LEU A 313 -11.12 -14.15 15.97
C LEU A 313 -9.75 -13.55 15.59
N LEU A 314 -9.05 -14.11 14.59
CA LEU A 314 -7.82 -13.51 14.07
C LEU A 314 -8.09 -12.14 13.44
N ASN A 315 -9.19 -12.04 12.68
CA ASN A 315 -9.64 -10.78 12.09
C ASN A 315 -10.13 -9.77 13.15
N LEU A 316 -10.82 -10.23 14.21
CA LEU A 316 -11.16 -9.40 15.37
C LEU A 316 -9.90 -8.89 16.11
N GLY A 317 -8.90 -9.75 16.31
CA GLY A 317 -7.61 -9.37 16.88
C GLY A 317 -6.98 -8.23 16.07
N GLN A 318 -6.90 -8.39 14.75
CA GLN A 318 -6.41 -7.34 13.85
C GLN A 318 -7.22 -6.04 13.92
N ALA A 319 -8.56 -6.13 13.95
CA ALA A 319 -9.43 -4.96 14.08
C ALA A 319 -9.15 -4.16 15.36
N VAL A 320 -8.95 -4.85 16.49
CA VAL A 320 -8.73 -4.25 17.81
C VAL A 320 -7.29 -3.76 17.99
N GLY A 321 -6.29 -4.47 17.44
CA GLY A 321 -4.87 -4.13 17.61
C GLY A 321 -4.36 -2.98 16.74
N ARG A 322 -4.88 -2.83 15.51
CA ARG A 322 -4.37 -1.83 14.55
C ARG A 322 -4.49 -0.37 15.04
N PRO A 323 -5.60 0.11 15.66
CA PRO A 323 -5.70 1.50 16.13
C PRO A 323 -4.81 1.82 17.34
N PRO A 324 -4.69 0.98 18.39
CA PRO A 324 -3.70 1.16 19.47
C PRO A 324 -2.25 1.15 18.99
N ILE A 325 -1.87 0.25 18.07
CA ILE A 325 -0.52 0.25 17.47
C ILE A 325 -0.27 1.58 16.75
N GLY A 326 -1.26 2.06 15.99
CA GLY A 326 -1.25 3.39 15.40
C GLY A 326 -1.02 4.49 16.44
N TYR A 327 -1.88 4.57 17.45
CA TYR A 327 -1.84 5.56 18.54
C TYR A 327 -0.47 5.63 19.22
N PHE A 328 0.03 4.50 19.71
CA PHE A 328 1.27 4.47 20.48
C PHE A 328 2.49 4.74 19.57
N SER A 329 2.49 4.35 18.31
CA SER A 329 3.62 4.61 17.40
C SER A 329 3.90 6.11 17.16
N ASP A 330 2.86 6.97 17.08
CA ASP A 330 3.03 8.42 16.93
C ASP A 330 3.77 9.03 18.15
N ASN A 331 3.69 8.40 19.33
CA ASN A 331 4.39 8.81 20.56
C ASN A 331 5.72 8.08 20.81
N PHE A 332 5.74 6.75 20.66
CA PHE A 332 6.87 5.85 20.93
C PHE A 332 7.96 5.89 19.85
N GLY A 333 7.60 6.31 18.63
CA GLY A 333 8.42 6.18 17.43
C GLY A 333 7.80 5.14 16.50
N ARG A 334 7.76 5.43 15.20
CA ARG A 334 7.07 4.60 14.20
C ARG A 334 7.92 3.41 13.80
N ILE A 335 9.22 3.62 13.64
CA ILE A 335 10.19 2.55 13.40
C ILE A 335 10.34 1.68 14.65
N ASN A 336 10.36 2.30 15.84
CA ASN A 336 10.33 1.60 17.13
C ASN A 336 9.10 0.66 17.25
N MET A 337 7.90 1.18 17.04
CA MET A 337 6.67 0.40 17.21
C MET A 337 6.55 -0.71 16.15
N ALA A 338 6.94 -0.44 14.90
CA ALA A 338 7.02 -1.45 13.85
C ALA A 338 7.94 -2.62 14.28
N GLY A 339 9.15 -2.32 14.75
CA GLY A 339 10.11 -3.35 15.16
C GLY A 339 9.65 -4.18 16.34
N VAL A 340 9.14 -3.54 17.40
CA VAL A 340 8.71 -4.24 18.62
C VAL A 340 7.44 -5.07 18.39
N MET A 341 6.43 -4.55 17.70
CA MET A 341 5.20 -5.31 17.45
C MET A 341 5.44 -6.47 16.47
N THR A 342 6.24 -6.27 15.41
CA THR A 342 6.60 -7.37 14.49
C THR A 342 7.47 -8.43 15.18
N PHE A 343 8.36 -8.06 16.11
CA PHE A 343 9.06 -9.03 16.96
C PHE A 343 8.09 -9.84 17.84
N LEU A 344 7.08 -9.19 18.43
CA LEU A 344 6.04 -9.89 19.20
C LEU A 344 5.21 -10.84 18.33
N SER A 345 4.90 -10.49 17.08
CA SER A 345 4.24 -11.41 16.14
C SER A 345 5.05 -12.70 15.92
N GLY A 346 6.37 -12.57 15.73
CA GLY A 346 7.28 -13.71 15.62
C GLY A 346 7.36 -14.51 16.92
N LEU A 347 7.50 -13.84 18.07
CA LEU A 347 7.57 -14.48 19.38
C LEU A 347 6.28 -15.23 19.72
N PHE A 348 5.11 -14.66 19.44
CA PHE A 348 3.82 -15.30 19.68
C PHE A 348 3.61 -16.53 18.78
N ALA A 349 4.06 -16.48 17.52
CA ALA A 349 4.07 -17.67 16.66
C ALA A 349 5.00 -18.76 17.22
N LEU A 350 6.25 -18.41 17.57
CA LEU A 350 7.27 -19.36 18.07
C LEU A 350 6.96 -19.95 19.45
N VAL A 351 6.21 -19.24 20.31
CA VAL A 351 5.93 -19.67 21.70
C VAL A 351 4.50 -20.17 21.88
N ILE A 352 3.50 -19.49 21.32
CA ILE A 352 2.08 -19.81 21.54
C ILE A 352 1.57 -20.78 20.48
N TRP A 353 1.74 -20.47 19.19
CA TRP A 353 1.15 -21.29 18.10
C TRP A 353 1.79 -22.68 18.02
N THR A 354 3.12 -22.77 18.12
CA THR A 354 3.87 -24.03 18.21
C THR A 354 3.39 -24.98 19.31
N ASN A 355 2.79 -24.44 20.38
CA ASN A 355 2.26 -25.19 21.53
C ASN A 355 0.72 -25.23 21.57
N ALA A 356 0.02 -24.77 20.53
CA ALA A 356 -1.43 -24.56 20.52
C ALA A 356 -2.26 -25.83 20.28
N ALA A 357 -2.01 -26.88 21.05
CA ALA A 357 -2.66 -28.19 20.96
C ALA A 357 -4.15 -28.22 21.44
N SER A 358 -4.84 -27.08 21.55
CA SER A 358 -6.26 -27.03 21.92
C SER A 358 -6.97 -25.77 21.44
N TYR A 359 -8.31 -25.86 21.32
CA TYR A 359 -9.17 -24.77 20.87
C TYR A 359 -9.02 -23.50 21.73
N GLY A 360 -8.88 -23.63 23.05
CA GLY A 360 -8.71 -22.48 23.95
C GLY A 360 -7.39 -21.71 23.70
N VAL A 361 -6.30 -22.43 23.43
CA VAL A 361 -5.01 -21.80 23.11
C VAL A 361 -5.04 -21.16 21.72
N LEU A 362 -5.73 -21.77 20.75
CA LEU A 362 -5.95 -21.15 19.43
C LEU A 362 -6.85 -19.90 19.50
N ILE A 363 -7.92 -19.90 20.31
CA ILE A 363 -8.74 -18.70 20.56
C ILE A 363 -7.86 -17.56 21.10
N PHE A 364 -7.02 -17.85 22.10
CA PHE A 364 -6.10 -16.88 22.67
C PHE A 364 -5.08 -16.38 21.64
N TYR A 365 -4.45 -17.29 20.89
CA TYR A 365 -3.47 -16.95 19.85
C TYR A 365 -4.08 -16.11 18.71
N SER A 366 -5.28 -16.46 18.22
CA SER A 366 -5.98 -15.66 17.22
C SER A 366 -6.19 -14.22 17.68
N LEU A 367 -6.58 -14.02 18.95
CA LEU A 367 -6.76 -12.68 19.49
C LEU A 367 -5.42 -11.94 19.66
N VAL A 368 -4.47 -12.47 20.45
CA VAL A 368 -3.23 -11.73 20.77
C VAL A 368 -2.24 -11.68 19.61
N GLY A 369 -2.14 -12.75 18.83
CA GLY A 369 -1.39 -12.82 17.58
C GLY A 369 -2.01 -11.95 16.50
N GLY A 370 -3.35 -11.98 16.35
CA GLY A 370 -4.06 -11.11 15.42
C GLY A 370 -3.82 -9.62 15.69
N MET A 371 -3.78 -9.21 16.97
CA MET A 371 -3.50 -7.82 17.34
C MET A 371 -2.16 -7.30 16.80
N VAL A 372 -1.11 -8.14 16.74
CA VAL A 372 0.25 -7.74 16.31
C VAL A 372 0.59 -8.14 14.87
N ALA A 373 0.02 -9.22 14.33
CA ALA A 373 0.31 -9.72 12.99
C ALA A 373 0.09 -8.65 11.89
N GLY A 374 -0.97 -7.84 12.04
CA GLY A 374 -1.30 -6.76 11.10
C GLY A 374 -0.40 -5.52 11.16
N THR A 375 0.67 -5.50 11.98
CA THR A 375 1.52 -4.31 12.21
C THR A 375 2.02 -3.66 10.93
N PHE A 376 2.49 -4.47 9.96
CA PHE A 376 3.03 -3.96 8.69
C PHE A 376 2.06 -2.99 8.01
N TRP A 377 0.78 -3.33 7.89
CA TRP A 377 -0.21 -2.47 7.24
C TRP A 377 -0.45 -1.15 7.98
N VAL A 378 -0.31 -1.14 9.32
CA VAL A 378 -0.42 0.08 10.14
C VAL A 378 0.79 1.00 9.93
N THR A 379 1.99 0.43 9.84
CA THR A 379 3.25 1.18 9.90
C THR A 379 3.88 1.47 8.54
N VAL A 380 3.60 0.68 7.50
CA VAL A 380 4.24 0.77 6.17
C VAL A 380 4.14 2.19 5.57
N ALA A 381 2.96 2.81 5.61
CA ALA A 381 2.76 4.16 5.08
C ALA A 381 3.44 5.27 5.90
N PRO A 382 3.29 5.36 7.24
CA PRO A 382 4.00 6.37 8.05
C PRO A 382 5.53 6.14 8.10
N VAL A 383 6.01 4.89 8.10
CA VAL A 383 7.46 4.59 8.04
C VAL A 383 8.03 4.91 6.65
N SER A 384 7.32 4.60 5.56
CA SER A 384 7.71 5.04 4.21
C SER A 384 7.91 6.56 4.16
N ALA A 385 7.01 7.34 4.75
CA ALA A 385 7.13 8.79 4.85
C ALA A 385 8.40 9.27 5.57
N GLU A 386 8.97 8.46 6.47
CA GLU A 386 10.20 8.76 7.21
C GLU A 386 11.45 8.22 6.53
N VAL A 387 11.35 7.18 5.71
CA VAL A 387 12.48 6.63 4.93
C VAL A 387 12.69 7.42 3.63
N VAL A 388 11.63 7.78 2.91
CA VAL A 388 11.71 8.40 1.57
C VAL A 388 11.26 9.87 1.49
N GLY A 389 10.59 10.38 2.54
CA GLY A 389 9.97 11.71 2.54
C GLY A 389 8.62 11.74 1.83
N LEU A 390 7.68 12.58 2.29
CA LEU A 390 6.27 12.60 1.86
C LEU A 390 6.08 12.68 0.33
N LYS A 391 6.94 13.44 -0.37
CA LYS A 391 6.95 13.61 -1.83
C LYS A 391 7.11 12.28 -2.58
N ASN A 392 7.85 11.33 -2.03
CA ASN A 392 8.21 10.06 -2.67
C ASN A 392 7.40 8.86 -2.18
N VAL A 393 6.54 9.04 -1.15
CA VAL A 393 5.75 7.95 -0.56
C VAL A 393 4.94 7.14 -1.58
N PRO A 394 4.25 7.74 -2.58
CA PRO A 394 3.47 6.93 -3.52
C PRO A 394 4.35 6.05 -4.42
N SER A 395 5.42 6.61 -5.01
CA SER A 395 6.40 5.85 -5.80
C SER A 395 7.09 4.75 -4.98
N ALA A 396 7.42 5.03 -3.72
CA ALA A 396 8.03 4.06 -2.80
C ALA A 396 7.06 2.94 -2.42
N LEU A 397 5.83 3.27 -2.01
CA LEU A 397 4.81 2.25 -1.73
C LEU A 397 4.49 1.42 -2.98
N ASN A 398 4.48 2.01 -4.18
CA ASN A 398 4.28 1.26 -5.42
C ASN A 398 5.37 0.21 -5.68
N LEU A 399 6.63 0.56 -5.42
CA LEU A 399 7.74 -0.39 -5.54
C LEU A 399 7.74 -1.44 -4.42
N GLU A 400 7.35 -1.06 -3.20
CA GLU A 400 7.10 -2.00 -2.09
C GLU A 400 6.04 -3.04 -2.46
N TRP A 401 4.91 -2.60 -3.03
CA TRP A 401 3.83 -3.49 -3.50
C TRP A 401 4.35 -4.51 -4.52
N LEU A 402 5.14 -4.08 -5.51
CA LEU A 402 5.79 -5.00 -6.46
C LEU A 402 6.70 -6.02 -5.79
N VAL A 403 7.50 -5.61 -4.79
CA VAL A 403 8.39 -6.53 -4.06
C VAL A 403 7.59 -7.53 -3.23
N ILE A 404 6.47 -7.12 -2.63
CA ILE A 404 5.61 -8.04 -1.85
C ILE A 404 4.66 -8.90 -2.71
N VAL A 405 4.68 -8.81 -4.04
CA VAL A 405 3.99 -9.80 -4.92
C VAL A 405 4.53 -11.21 -4.64
N LEU A 406 5.85 -11.39 -4.69
CA LEU A 406 6.51 -12.70 -4.52
C LEU A 406 6.11 -13.40 -3.21
N PRO A 407 6.26 -12.80 -2.01
CA PRO A 407 5.84 -13.45 -0.78
C PRO A 407 4.32 -13.66 -0.76
N SER A 408 3.51 -12.71 -1.24
CA SER A 408 2.04 -12.90 -1.31
C SER A 408 1.63 -14.10 -2.14
N THR A 409 2.36 -14.42 -3.22
CA THR A 409 2.12 -15.59 -4.07
C THR A 409 2.58 -16.89 -3.41
N PHE A 410 3.80 -16.92 -2.87
CA PHE A 410 4.47 -18.17 -2.50
C PHE A 410 4.37 -18.55 -1.01
N SER A 411 3.88 -17.67 -0.13
CA SER A 411 3.78 -17.93 1.32
C SER A 411 3.02 -19.21 1.68
N GLU A 412 1.74 -19.30 1.30
CA GLU A 412 0.90 -20.47 1.64
C GLU A 412 1.35 -21.75 0.89
N PRO A 413 1.76 -21.71 -0.40
CA PRO A 413 2.40 -22.87 -1.04
C PRO A 413 3.65 -23.38 -0.31
N ILE A 414 4.57 -22.49 0.10
CA ILE A 414 5.76 -22.88 0.90
C ILE A 414 5.32 -23.46 2.25
N ALA A 415 4.34 -22.85 2.90
CA ALA A 415 3.80 -23.33 4.18
C ALA A 415 3.20 -24.74 4.09
N LEU A 416 2.45 -25.04 3.02
CA LEU A 416 1.80 -26.34 2.81
C LEU A 416 2.80 -27.42 2.36
N GLU A 417 3.76 -27.08 1.49
CA GLU A 417 4.87 -27.98 1.11
C GLU A 417 5.68 -28.43 2.34
N ILE A 418 5.90 -27.51 3.29
CA ILE A 418 6.54 -27.82 4.58
C ILE A 418 5.67 -28.77 5.44
N VAL A 419 4.33 -28.67 5.38
CA VAL A 419 3.44 -29.63 6.07
C VAL A 419 3.55 -31.01 5.41
N ASP A 420 3.46 -31.09 4.09
CA ASP A 420 3.46 -32.37 3.35
C ASP A 420 4.79 -33.12 3.54
N GLY A 421 5.91 -32.44 3.27
CA GLY A 421 7.26 -33.00 3.41
C GLY A 421 7.70 -33.36 4.84
N THR A 422 6.95 -32.96 5.88
CA THR A 422 7.24 -33.29 7.29
C THR A 422 6.11 -34.03 8.02
N GLY A 423 4.93 -34.14 7.41
CA GLY A 423 3.68 -34.59 8.02
C GLY A 423 3.19 -33.72 9.20
N ARG A 424 3.75 -32.52 9.44
CA ARG A 424 3.50 -31.73 10.67
C ARG A 424 3.60 -30.22 10.46
N TYR A 425 2.60 -29.48 10.96
CA TYR A 425 2.57 -28.01 10.94
C TYR A 425 3.70 -27.31 11.73
N ILE A 426 4.49 -28.02 12.54
CA ILE A 426 5.58 -27.40 13.32
C ILE A 426 6.61 -26.69 12.43
N GLY A 427 6.92 -27.22 11.24
CA GLY A 427 7.80 -26.54 10.29
C GLY A 427 7.22 -25.20 9.83
N THR A 428 5.93 -25.18 9.48
CA THR A 428 5.17 -24.00 9.07
C THR A 428 5.08 -22.95 10.17
N GLN A 429 4.84 -23.37 11.41
CA GLN A 429 4.77 -22.50 12.59
C GLN A 429 6.13 -21.85 12.89
N LEU A 430 7.21 -22.63 12.82
CA LEU A 430 8.58 -22.13 12.96
C LEU A 430 8.94 -21.17 11.81
N PHE A 431 8.60 -21.50 10.57
CA PHE A 431 8.79 -20.63 9.39
C PHE A 431 8.12 -19.27 9.60
N THR A 432 6.81 -19.24 9.89
CA THR A 432 6.07 -17.99 10.19
C THR A 432 6.73 -17.18 11.29
N GLY A 433 7.12 -17.84 12.38
CA GLY A 433 7.82 -17.20 13.50
C GLY A 433 9.15 -16.56 13.10
N PHE A 434 10.04 -17.33 12.46
CA PHE A 434 11.34 -16.82 12.04
C PHE A 434 11.26 -15.74 10.97
N MET A 435 10.32 -15.82 10.01
CA MET A 435 10.12 -14.76 9.02
C MET A 435 9.76 -13.42 9.69
N TYR A 436 8.88 -13.39 10.70
CA TYR A 436 8.65 -12.17 11.48
C TYR A 436 9.88 -11.71 12.28
N ILE A 437 10.70 -12.61 12.82
CA ILE A 437 11.94 -12.22 13.52
C ILE A 437 12.94 -11.58 12.53
N VAL A 438 13.07 -12.09 11.31
CA VAL A 438 13.90 -11.47 10.25
C VAL A 438 13.33 -10.11 9.85
N ALA A 439 12.02 -9.98 9.68
CA ALA A 439 11.36 -8.70 9.41
C ALA A 439 11.62 -7.66 10.52
N ALA A 440 11.54 -8.07 11.79
CA ALA A 440 11.88 -7.21 12.93
C ALA A 440 13.37 -6.81 12.93
N ALA A 441 14.28 -7.71 12.53
CA ALA A 441 15.70 -7.40 12.38
C ALA A 441 15.96 -6.36 11.27
N CYS A 442 15.26 -6.43 10.14
CA CYS A 442 15.30 -5.39 9.10
C CYS A 442 14.89 -4.01 9.65
N VAL A 443 13.82 -3.95 10.44
CA VAL A 443 13.39 -2.70 11.10
C VAL A 443 14.40 -2.23 12.15
N LEU A 444 15.01 -3.14 12.93
CA LEU A 444 16.02 -2.80 13.93
C LEU A 444 17.28 -2.20 13.30
N LEU A 445 17.67 -2.64 12.10
CA LEU A 445 18.74 -2.01 11.32
C LEU A 445 18.30 -0.65 10.76
N LEU A 446 17.10 -0.56 10.18
CA LEU A 446 16.52 0.70 9.67
C LEU A 446 16.44 1.79 10.76
N ARG A 447 16.08 1.38 11.97
CA ARG A 447 16.08 2.18 13.20
C ARG A 447 17.47 2.74 13.50
N GLY A 448 18.50 1.90 13.48
CA GLY A 448 19.89 2.31 13.68
C GLY A 448 20.39 3.30 12.63
N TRP A 449 20.00 3.09 11.37
CA TRP A 449 20.26 4.03 10.28
C TRP A 449 19.59 5.39 10.52
N LYS A 450 18.28 5.41 10.86
CA LYS A 450 17.52 6.65 11.06
C LYS A 450 18.06 7.49 12.21
N ILE A 451 18.45 6.86 13.32
CA ILE A 451 19.11 7.55 14.44
C ILE A 451 20.45 8.16 14.00
N GLY A 452 21.21 7.47 13.15
CA GLY A 452 22.49 7.97 12.62
C GLY A 452 22.36 9.11 11.61
N GLU A 453 21.27 9.14 10.84
CA GLU A 453 20.88 10.25 9.94
C GLU A 453 20.45 11.48 10.77
N GLN A 454 19.55 11.30 11.75
CA GLN A 454 19.10 12.37 12.64
C GLN A 454 20.23 12.95 13.52
N ASP A 455 21.12 12.11 14.07
CA ASP A 455 22.30 12.55 14.82
C ASP A 455 23.22 13.44 13.93
N GLU A 456 23.19 13.25 12.61
CA GLU A 456 24.01 14.01 11.66
C GLU A 456 23.34 15.30 11.18
N LEU A 457 22.04 15.26 10.85
CA LEU A 457 21.26 16.47 10.52
C LEU A 457 21.24 17.48 11.66
N ALA A 458 21.10 17.00 12.91
CA ALA A 458 21.18 17.83 14.10
C ALA A 458 22.54 18.55 14.21
N ARG A 459 23.63 17.81 14.00
CA ARG A 459 25.01 18.34 13.99
C ARG A 459 25.21 19.40 12.90
N MET A 460 24.59 19.24 11.74
CA MET A 460 24.66 20.20 10.62
C MET A 460 23.90 21.50 10.88
N LYS A 461 22.79 21.44 11.63
CA LYS A 461 21.96 22.61 11.95
C LYS A 461 22.35 23.31 13.25
N GLY A 462 23.08 22.65 14.14
CA GLY A 462 23.31 23.11 15.51
C GLY A 462 22.10 22.91 16.44
N GLU A 463 21.07 22.19 15.99
CA GLU A 463 19.84 21.90 16.72
C GLU A 463 20.04 20.72 17.69
N ALA A 464 19.27 20.68 18.78
CA ALA A 464 19.16 19.47 19.59
C ALA A 464 18.45 18.38 18.77
N ALA A 465 18.99 17.15 18.79
CA ALA A 465 18.60 16.14 17.81
C ALA A 465 17.13 15.64 17.93
N GLY A 466 16.42 16.00 19.00
CA GLY A 466 14.98 15.73 19.14
C GLY A 466 14.08 16.63 18.30
N ASP A 467 14.54 17.82 17.94
CA ASP A 467 13.69 18.91 17.42
C ASP A 467 13.75 19.06 15.88
N VAL A 468 14.63 18.31 15.22
CA VAL A 468 14.85 18.34 13.77
C VAL A 468 13.66 17.71 13.03
N ASP A 469 12.78 18.52 12.43
CA ASP A 469 11.77 18.00 11.49
C ASP A 469 12.44 17.51 10.20
N VAL A 470 12.51 16.19 10.06
CA VAL A 470 13.11 15.49 8.91
C VAL A 470 12.18 15.49 7.67
N LEU A 471 10.92 15.94 7.81
CA LEU A 471 9.96 16.00 6.70
C LEU A 471 9.98 17.34 5.93
N GLY A 472 10.72 18.35 6.41
CA GLY A 472 10.71 19.72 5.89
C GLY A 472 12.01 20.24 5.28
N ALA A 473 13.03 19.39 5.06
CA ALA A 473 14.35 19.81 4.59
C ALA A 473 14.51 19.72 3.06
N GLU A 474 14.35 20.83 2.34
CA GLU A 474 14.67 20.95 0.91
C GLU A 474 16.08 21.55 0.67
N GLU A 475 17.12 20.87 1.17
CA GLU A 475 18.53 21.15 0.85
C GLU A 475 19.25 19.85 0.46
N GLU A 476 19.22 19.51 -0.83
CA GLU A 476 19.62 18.18 -1.37
C GLU A 476 21.06 17.76 -1.01
N ASP A 477 21.99 18.70 -0.93
CA ASP A 477 23.42 18.42 -0.70
C ASP A 477 23.73 18.02 0.76
N LYS A 478 22.96 18.50 1.73
CA LYS A 478 23.12 18.14 3.16
C LYS A 478 22.50 16.78 3.48
N ASP A 479 21.39 16.46 2.81
CA ASP A 479 20.65 15.19 2.94
C ASP A 479 21.53 13.97 2.58
N GLY A 480 22.32 14.06 1.50
CA GLY A 480 23.21 12.97 1.07
C GLY A 480 24.25 12.56 2.13
N LEU A 481 24.89 13.53 2.78
CA LEU A 481 25.92 13.26 3.81
C LEU A 481 25.32 12.73 5.12
N ALA A 482 24.10 13.16 5.47
CA ALA A 482 23.35 12.60 6.59
C ALA A 482 23.05 11.11 6.37
N LYS A 483 22.55 10.74 5.18
CA LYS A 483 22.20 9.36 4.82
C LYS A 483 23.42 8.44 4.74
N ALA A 484 24.53 8.92 4.19
CA ALA A 484 25.81 8.22 4.20
C ALA A 484 26.31 7.96 5.64
N THR A 485 26.04 8.87 6.56
CA THR A 485 26.42 8.75 7.96
C THR A 485 25.48 7.82 8.74
N GLY A 486 24.18 7.85 8.47
CA GLY A 486 23.21 6.85 8.93
C GLY A 486 23.66 5.43 8.59
N ARG A 487 24.07 5.20 7.33
CA ARG A 487 24.59 3.91 6.86
C ARG A 487 25.82 3.46 7.66
N LYS A 488 26.79 4.35 7.91
CA LYS A 488 28.01 4.04 8.68
C LYS A 488 27.74 3.77 10.17
N LYS A 489 26.80 4.49 10.78
CA LYS A 489 26.46 4.37 12.22
C LYS A 489 25.42 3.27 12.51
N MET A 490 24.80 2.67 11.49
CA MET A 490 23.65 1.75 11.58
C MET A 490 23.76 0.67 12.66
N LEU A 491 24.78 -0.19 12.59
CA LEU A 491 25.00 -1.29 13.56
C LEU A 491 25.36 -0.80 14.97
N LYS A 492 25.92 0.40 15.11
CA LYS A 492 26.22 1.00 16.42
C LYS A 492 24.98 1.62 17.08
N ASN A 493 24.06 2.12 16.27
CA ASN A 493 22.88 2.86 16.73
C ASN A 493 21.61 1.98 16.85
N CYS A 494 21.57 0.78 16.27
CA CYS A 494 20.35 -0.05 16.24
C CYS A 494 19.77 -0.37 17.63
N LEU A 495 20.61 -0.54 18.65
CA LEU A 495 20.19 -0.79 20.05
C LEU A 495 20.07 0.50 20.91
N LYS A 496 20.51 1.68 20.43
CA LYS A 496 20.47 2.95 21.18
C LYS A 496 19.03 3.41 21.39
N TRP A 497 18.50 3.38 22.61
CA TRP A 497 17.11 3.82 22.86
C TRP A 497 16.92 5.30 22.50
N ARG A 498 15.89 5.57 21.70
CA ARG A 498 15.50 6.90 21.16
C ARG A 498 14.17 6.75 20.43
N LYS A 499 13.34 7.80 20.43
CA LYS A 499 12.15 7.91 19.56
C LYS A 499 12.56 8.05 18.09
N VAL A 500 12.23 7.04 17.28
CA VAL A 500 12.23 7.00 15.80
C VAL A 500 11.08 6.13 15.34
#